data_AF-Q75E98-F1
#
_entry.id   AF-Q75E98-F1
#
_cell.length_a   1.000
_cell.length_b   1.000
_cell.length_c   1.000
_cell.angle_alpha   90.00
_cell.angle_beta   90.00
_cell.angle_gamma   90.00
#
_symmetry.space_group_name_H-M   'P 1'
#
loop_
_entity.id
_entity.type
_entity.pdbx_description
1 polymer ?
#
loop_
_entity_poly.entity_id
_entity_poly.type
_entity_poly.pdbx_seq_one_letter_code
_entity_poly.pdbx_strand_id
1 'polypeptide(L)'
;MFEKDEILPLDEARSQKIKEFLSLSLGLITESIEKKEYDSIARSVSVLNMQLGLTELEEILEDRIVDFYTEHRLLQDAMAIYEPAMIHALVDRVSKLREKYYDPDTQAVDPSSPDFDLINLLNMQSLIMMRRSRRLYEKIAGSYNRLIAVDLTLDDFETIVHRYRDGLMLLKSINLEMVYFVPYCKHFENITIFVKEFGTGLTNINEKYKSAYRFLVQARNYQRKIRRVSLDSLIDGMRKKCESMGNKRQGLA
;
A
#
# COMPACT_ATOMS: atom_id res chain seq x y z
N MET A 1 -14.82 -4.16 25.98
CA MET A 1 -14.38 -2.80 25.62
C MET A 1 -12.97 -2.70 26.19
N PHE A 2 -11.94 -2.87 25.36
CA PHE A 2 -10.57 -2.67 25.84
C PHE A 2 -10.44 -1.18 26.12
N GLU A 3 -10.21 -0.83 27.38
CA GLU A 3 -9.88 0.53 27.78
C GLU A 3 -8.71 0.96 26.89
N LYS A 4 -8.82 2.13 26.25
CA LYS A 4 -7.69 2.72 25.52
C LYS A 4 -6.60 2.89 26.57
N ASP A 5 -5.63 1.97 26.59
CA ASP A 5 -4.44 2.10 27.40
C ASP A 5 -3.93 3.53 27.22
N GLU A 6 -3.81 4.26 28.33
CA GLU A 6 -3.29 5.62 28.35
C GLU A 6 -2.00 5.62 27.53
N ILE A 7 -2.04 6.25 26.35
CA ILE A 7 -0.88 6.35 25.45
C ILE A 7 0.22 6.98 26.30
N LEU A 8 1.20 6.17 26.72
CA LEU A 8 2.31 6.57 27.57
C LEU A 8 2.88 7.88 27.03
N PRO A 9 3.09 8.91 27.87
CA PRO A 9 3.55 10.20 27.39
C PRO A 9 4.85 10.01 26.60
N LEU A 10 4.84 10.43 25.34
CA LEU A 10 6.03 10.50 24.49
C LEU A 10 6.94 11.60 25.07
N ASP A 11 7.84 11.18 25.94
CA ASP A 11 8.92 12.02 26.41
C ASP A 11 10.04 12.07 25.35
N GLU A 12 11.03 12.93 25.61
CA GLU A 12 12.13 13.16 24.68
C GLU A 12 12.98 11.89 24.45
N ALA A 13 13.13 11.06 25.49
CA ALA A 13 13.87 9.79 25.40
C ALA A 13 13.14 8.76 24.50
N ARG A 14 11.81 8.62 24.62
CA ARG A 14 11.01 7.76 23.74
C ARG A 14 10.99 8.28 22.31
N SER A 15 10.86 9.59 22.14
CA SER A 15 10.89 10.24 20.83
C SER A 15 12.22 9.99 20.11
N GLN A 16 13.33 10.04 20.85
CA GLN A 16 14.66 9.74 20.32
C GLN A 16 14.77 8.27 19.87
N LYS A 17 14.28 7.31 20.66
CA LYS A 17 14.25 5.90 20.27
C LYS A 17 13.44 5.63 19.00
N ILE A 18 12.32 6.34 18.83
CA ILE A 18 11.49 6.24 17.62
C ILE A 18 12.27 6.76 16.41
N LYS A 19 12.93 7.92 16.53
CA LYS A 19 13.77 8.48 15.45
C LYS A 19 14.92 7.54 15.09
N GLU A 20 15.59 6.98 16.08
CA GLU A 20 16.66 6.00 15.88
C GLU A 20 16.14 4.76 15.16
N PHE A 21 14.99 4.21 15.57
CA PHE A 21 14.35 3.10 14.89
C PHE A 21 14.05 3.44 13.42
N LEU A 22 13.40 4.57 13.13
CA LEU A 22 13.07 4.99 11.77
C LEU A 22 14.32 5.20 10.91
N SER A 23 15.37 5.80 11.48
CA SER A 23 16.64 6.05 10.80
C SER A 23 17.41 4.76 10.49
N LEU A 24 17.53 3.85 11.45
CA LEU A 24 18.16 2.55 11.25
C LEU A 24 17.39 1.71 10.22
N SER A 25 16.06 1.76 10.28
CA SER A 25 15.16 1.11 9.33
C SER A 25 15.37 1.62 7.90
N LEU A 26 15.45 2.95 7.75
CA LEU A 26 15.71 3.58 6.46
C LEU A 26 17.09 3.20 5.92
N GLY A 27 18.12 3.19 6.79
CA GLY A 27 19.47 2.76 6.42
C GLY A 27 19.50 1.33 5.90
N LEU A 28 18.85 0.40 6.60
CA LEU A 28 18.74 -1.00 6.19
C LEU A 28 18.08 -1.16 4.81
N ILE A 29 16.94 -0.50 4.57
CA ILE A 29 16.24 -0.60 3.28
C ILE A 29 17.06 0.03 2.17
N THR A 30 17.63 1.21 2.42
CA THR A 30 18.43 1.93 1.40
C THR A 30 19.63 1.09 0.99
N GLU A 31 20.36 0.52 1.96
CA GLU A 31 21.46 -0.40 1.69
C GLU A 31 21.00 -1.61 0.86
N SER A 32 19.84 -2.19 1.22
CA SER A 32 19.28 -3.35 0.51
C SER A 32 18.89 -3.03 -0.94
N ILE A 33 18.35 -1.82 -1.18
CA ILE A 33 18.04 -1.32 -2.53
C ILE A 33 19.32 -1.12 -3.34
N GLU A 34 20.31 -0.44 -2.77
CA GLU A 34 21.58 -0.14 -3.43
C GLU A 34 22.33 -1.42 -3.84
N LYS A 35 22.38 -2.39 -2.92
CA LYS A 35 23.02 -3.69 -3.17
C LYS A 35 22.15 -4.66 -3.96
N LYS A 36 20.89 -4.31 -4.24
CA LYS A 36 19.89 -5.14 -4.92
C LYS A 36 19.67 -6.50 -4.23
N GLU A 37 19.72 -6.53 -2.90
CA GLU A 37 19.55 -7.74 -2.08
C GLU A 37 18.06 -8.09 -1.92
N TYR A 38 17.37 -8.29 -3.04
CA TYR A 38 15.93 -8.56 -3.08
C TYR A 38 15.58 -10.04 -2.85
N ASP A 39 16.50 -10.96 -3.19
CA ASP A 39 16.34 -12.42 -3.11
C ASP A 39 16.97 -13.05 -1.85
N SER A 40 17.63 -12.23 -1.02
CA SER A 40 18.29 -12.62 0.21
C SER A 40 17.30 -12.81 1.36
N ILE A 41 17.05 -14.07 1.74
CA ILE A 41 16.12 -14.41 2.83
C ILE A 41 16.50 -13.70 4.15
N ALA A 42 17.78 -13.69 4.52
CA ALA A 42 18.24 -13.05 5.76
C ALA A 42 17.94 -11.54 5.77
N ARG A 43 18.12 -10.85 4.64
CA ARG A 43 17.77 -9.44 4.50
C ARG A 43 16.27 -9.24 4.52
N SER A 44 15.52 -10.05 3.80
CA SER A 44 14.05 -9.98 3.80
C SER A 44 13.46 -10.21 5.19
N VAL A 45 14.00 -11.13 6.00
CA VAL A 45 13.59 -11.32 7.41
C VAL A 45 13.88 -10.08 8.25
N SER A 46 15.04 -9.43 8.04
CA SER A 46 15.38 -8.20 8.75
C SER A 46 14.42 -7.05 8.40
N VAL A 47 14.08 -6.92 7.11
CA VAL A 47 13.09 -5.94 6.63
C VAL A 47 11.69 -6.27 7.14
N LEU A 48 11.29 -7.54 7.16
CA LEU A 48 10.00 -7.99 7.70
C LEU A 48 9.84 -7.61 9.18
N ASN A 49 10.86 -7.88 10.00
CA ASN A 49 10.85 -7.52 11.42
C ASN A 49 10.70 -6.00 11.62
N MET A 50 11.35 -5.22 10.76
CA MET A 50 11.19 -3.77 10.76
C MET A 50 9.79 -3.34 10.33
N GLN A 51 9.19 -3.97 9.31
CA GLN A 51 7.81 -3.69 8.90
C GLN A 51 6.80 -4.00 10.00
N LEU A 52 7.02 -5.06 10.77
CA LEU A 52 6.22 -5.38 11.96
C LEU A 52 6.33 -4.26 12.99
N GLY A 53 7.56 -3.90 13.37
CA GLY A 53 7.81 -2.82 14.33
C GLY A 53 7.24 -1.48 13.88
N LEU A 54 7.36 -1.14 12.59
CA LEU A 54 6.77 0.06 12.03
C LEU A 54 5.23 0.02 12.08
N THR A 55 4.63 -1.12 11.74
CA THR A 55 3.18 -1.29 11.80
C THR A 55 2.69 -1.10 13.24
N GLU A 56 3.33 -1.74 14.22
CA GLU A 56 3.03 -1.60 15.65
C GLU A 56 3.16 -0.15 16.12
N LEU A 57 4.25 0.51 15.73
CA LEU A 57 4.52 1.91 16.05
C LEU A 57 3.45 2.86 15.47
N GLU A 58 3.01 2.63 14.24
CA GLU A 58 1.90 3.37 13.64
C GLU A 58 0.56 3.10 14.37
N GLU A 59 0.33 1.92 14.96
CA GLU A 59 -0.87 1.66 15.78
C GLU A 59 -0.83 2.38 17.12
N ILE A 60 0.33 2.38 17.78
CA ILE A 60 0.49 2.97 19.10
C ILE A 60 0.45 4.51 19.03
N LEU A 61 1.09 5.09 18.01
CA LEU A 61 1.20 6.54 17.89
C LEU A 61 -0.05 7.19 17.30
N GLU A 62 -0.84 6.47 16.51
CA GLU A 62 -2.02 7.00 15.79
C GLU A 62 -1.70 8.37 15.13
N ASP A 63 -2.32 9.45 15.59
CA ASP A 63 -2.15 10.82 15.07
C ASP A 63 -0.76 11.42 15.37
N ARG A 64 -0.07 10.92 16.40
CA ARG A 64 1.25 11.42 16.83
C ARG A 64 2.40 10.98 15.93
N ILE A 65 2.14 10.10 14.97
CA ILE A 65 3.13 9.76 13.95
C ILE A 65 3.58 11.00 13.15
N VAL A 66 2.74 12.05 13.11
CA VAL A 66 3.06 13.33 12.47
C VAL A 66 4.28 14.02 13.10
N ASP A 67 4.57 13.76 14.38
CA ASP A 67 5.75 14.29 15.07
C ASP A 67 7.07 13.76 14.46
N PHE A 68 6.98 12.68 13.66
CA PHE A 68 8.09 12.01 12.98
C PHE A 68 7.91 11.99 11.46
N TYR A 69 7.11 12.92 10.93
CA TYR A 69 6.64 12.90 9.54
C TYR A 69 7.78 12.76 8.51
N THR A 70 8.90 13.43 8.72
CA THR A 70 10.03 13.42 7.79
C THR A 70 10.67 12.03 7.70
N GLU A 71 11.09 11.48 8.84
CA GLU A 71 11.74 10.18 8.93
C GLU A 71 10.78 9.05 8.50
N HIS A 72 9.52 9.14 8.95
CA HIS A 72 8.46 8.20 8.58
C HIS A 72 8.19 8.20 7.07
N ARG A 73 8.09 9.38 6.45
CA ARG A 73 7.84 9.50 5.02
C ARG A 73 9.00 8.96 4.19
N LEU A 74 10.24 9.28 4.54
CA LEU A 74 11.43 8.75 3.86
C LEU A 74 11.46 7.22 3.90
N LEU A 75 11.15 6.64 5.07
CA LEU A 75 11.05 5.20 5.23
C LEU A 75 9.93 4.60 4.35
N GLN A 76 8.74 5.21 4.35
CA GLN A 76 7.63 4.76 3.49
C GLN A 76 7.98 4.81 2.01
N ASP A 77 8.67 5.86 1.55
CA ASP A 77 9.08 6.00 0.15
C ASP A 77 10.13 4.94 -0.23
N ALA A 78 11.10 4.65 0.66
CA ALA A 78 12.06 3.58 0.44
C ALA A 78 11.38 2.18 0.42
N MET A 79 10.43 1.94 1.32
CA MET A 79 9.63 0.70 1.35
C MET A 79 8.82 0.51 0.07
N ALA A 80 8.23 1.57 -0.47
CA ALA A 80 7.46 1.52 -1.72
C ALA A 80 8.30 1.04 -2.93
N ILE A 81 9.63 1.19 -2.85
CA ILE A 81 10.58 0.69 -3.86
C ILE A 81 11.01 -0.74 -3.55
N TYR A 82 11.40 -1.01 -2.30
CA TYR A 82 11.98 -2.30 -1.92
C TYR A 82 10.95 -3.44 -1.87
N GLU A 83 9.77 -3.19 -1.27
CA GLU A 83 8.77 -4.24 -1.03
C GLU A 83 8.33 -4.96 -2.31
N PRO A 84 7.96 -4.26 -3.40
CA PRO A 84 7.58 -4.94 -4.64
C PRO A 84 8.72 -5.78 -5.21
N ALA A 85 9.95 -5.24 -5.22
CA ALA A 85 11.12 -5.92 -5.77
C ALA A 85 11.48 -7.18 -4.98
N MET A 86 11.45 -7.09 -3.64
CA MET A 86 11.66 -8.24 -2.75
C MET A 86 10.57 -9.30 -2.95
N ILE A 87 9.29 -8.91 -2.93
CA ILE A 87 8.18 -9.87 -3.11
C ILE A 87 8.31 -10.59 -4.45
N HIS A 88 8.61 -9.88 -5.54
CA HIS A 88 8.81 -10.50 -6.85
C HIS A 88 9.97 -11.50 -6.84
N ALA A 89 11.13 -11.14 -6.28
CA ALA A 89 12.29 -12.02 -6.19
C ALA A 89 12.02 -13.28 -5.35
N LEU A 90 11.28 -13.14 -4.24
CA LEU A 90 10.92 -14.26 -3.36
C LEU A 90 9.86 -15.16 -3.97
N VAL A 91 8.85 -14.60 -4.66
CA VAL A 91 7.82 -15.34 -5.40
C VAL A 91 8.45 -16.22 -6.48
N ASP A 92 9.42 -15.69 -7.23
CA ASP A 92 10.15 -16.47 -8.25
C ASP A 92 10.90 -17.67 -7.63
N ARG A 93 11.42 -17.53 -6.40
CA ARG A 93 12.05 -18.65 -5.68
C ARG A 93 11.01 -19.69 -5.24
N VAL A 94 9.85 -19.25 -4.79
CA VAL A 94 8.75 -20.15 -4.43
C VAL A 94 8.25 -20.92 -5.64
N SER A 95 8.11 -20.30 -6.80
CA SER A 95 7.82 -21.03 -8.05
C SER A 95 8.84 -22.14 -8.36
N LYS A 96 10.12 -22.01 -7.98
CA LYS A 96 11.12 -23.09 -8.11
C LYS A 96 10.97 -24.20 -7.07
N LEU A 97 10.57 -23.85 -5.83
CA LEU A 97 10.24 -24.85 -4.81
C LEU A 97 9.06 -25.73 -5.26
N ARG A 98 8.18 -25.20 -6.11
CA ARG A 98 7.01 -25.92 -6.60
C ARG A 98 7.44 -27.12 -7.42
N GLU A 99 8.44 -26.94 -8.28
CA GLU A 99 9.02 -28.02 -9.08
C GLU A 99 9.71 -29.06 -8.17
N LYS A 100 10.38 -28.60 -7.10
CA LYS A 100 11.10 -29.45 -6.15
C LYS A 100 10.19 -30.35 -5.32
N TYR A 101 9.04 -29.83 -4.86
CA TYR A 101 8.10 -30.53 -3.95
C TYR A 101 6.81 -31.00 -4.64
N TYR A 102 6.81 -31.02 -5.98
CA TYR A 102 5.65 -31.45 -6.77
C TYR A 102 5.30 -32.94 -6.57
N ASP A 103 6.31 -33.76 -6.25
CA ASP A 103 6.16 -35.20 -6.07
C ASP A 103 5.43 -35.52 -4.74
N PRO A 104 4.27 -36.23 -4.79
CA PRO A 104 3.51 -36.67 -3.62
C PRO A 104 4.33 -37.35 -2.52
N ASP A 105 5.40 -38.06 -2.89
CA ASP A 105 6.22 -38.81 -1.94
C ASP A 105 7.24 -37.93 -1.18
N THR A 106 7.40 -36.67 -1.61
CA THR A 106 8.37 -35.69 -1.04
C THR A 106 7.71 -34.49 -0.35
N GLN A 107 6.39 -34.52 -0.12
CA GLN A 107 5.55 -33.44 0.45
C GLN A 107 5.83 -33.06 1.92
N ALA A 108 7.03 -33.34 2.42
CA ALA A 108 7.49 -32.88 3.71
C ALA A 108 8.64 -31.89 3.50
N VAL A 109 8.35 -30.61 3.72
CA VAL A 109 9.41 -29.59 3.84
C VAL A 109 10.02 -29.74 5.23
N ASP A 110 11.34 -29.94 5.28
CA ASP A 110 12.08 -29.96 6.54
C ASP A 110 11.95 -28.60 7.25
N PRO A 111 11.43 -28.54 8.50
CA PRO A 111 11.29 -27.30 9.24
C PRO A 111 12.61 -26.54 9.51
N SER A 112 13.75 -27.22 9.39
CA SER A 112 15.09 -26.62 9.51
C SER A 112 15.66 -26.13 8.19
N SER A 113 14.94 -26.31 7.08
CA SER A 113 15.42 -25.94 5.75
C SER A 113 15.18 -24.46 5.40
N PRO A 114 16.04 -23.87 4.56
CA PRO A 114 15.83 -22.52 4.01
C PRO A 114 14.52 -22.36 3.24
N ASP A 115 13.95 -23.47 2.76
CA ASP A 115 12.69 -23.49 2.02
C ASP A 115 11.50 -23.24 2.96
N PHE A 116 11.56 -23.76 4.20
CA PHE A 116 10.58 -23.47 5.26
C PHE A 116 10.63 -22.00 5.68
N ASP A 117 11.83 -21.43 5.81
CA ASP A 117 12.03 -20.01 6.14
C ASP A 117 11.44 -19.08 5.07
N LEU A 118 11.62 -19.41 3.79
CA LEU A 118 11.03 -18.65 2.68
C LEU A 118 9.50 -18.66 2.72
N ILE A 119 8.88 -19.80 3.01
CA ILE A 119 7.42 -19.92 3.11
C ILE A 119 6.89 -19.11 4.29
N ASN A 120 7.54 -19.21 5.46
CA ASN A 120 7.16 -18.42 6.64
C ASN A 120 7.31 -16.92 6.39
N LEU A 121 8.38 -16.51 5.72
CA LEU A 121 8.62 -15.13 5.34
C LEU A 121 7.47 -14.57 4.48
N LEU A 122 7.04 -15.31 3.45
CA LEU A 122 5.92 -14.87 2.61
C LEU A 122 4.58 -14.85 3.34
N ASN A 123 4.34 -15.82 4.24
CA ASN A 123 3.16 -15.81 5.10
C ASN A 123 3.10 -14.58 6.00
N MET A 124 4.22 -14.26 6.66
CA MET A 124 4.33 -13.08 7.51
C MET A 124 4.20 -11.79 6.69
N GLN A 125 4.79 -11.74 5.50
CA GLN A 125 4.63 -10.61 4.58
C GLN A 125 3.15 -10.42 4.21
N SER A 126 2.44 -11.51 3.93
CA SER A 126 1.01 -11.52 3.64
C SER A 126 0.21 -10.91 4.80
N LEU A 127 0.47 -11.35 6.04
CA LEU A 127 -0.17 -10.84 7.26
C LEU A 127 0.04 -9.34 7.46
N ILE A 128 1.29 -8.86 7.35
CA ILE A 128 1.64 -7.44 7.50
C ILE A 128 0.91 -6.61 6.45
N MET A 129 1.00 -7.02 5.19
CA MET A 129 0.39 -6.29 4.08
C MET A 129 -1.15 -6.30 4.19
N MET A 130 -1.74 -7.35 4.76
CA MET A 130 -3.16 -7.39 5.08
C MET A 130 -3.55 -6.34 6.11
N ARG A 131 -2.81 -6.27 7.22
CA ARG A 131 -3.02 -5.27 8.28
C ARG A 131 -2.89 -3.86 7.73
N ARG A 132 -1.84 -3.60 6.94
CA ARG A 132 -1.61 -2.30 6.28
C ARG A 132 -2.67 -1.98 5.24
N SER A 133 -3.14 -2.96 4.49
CA SER A 133 -4.23 -2.80 3.51
C SER A 133 -5.56 -2.48 4.18
N ARG A 134 -5.87 -3.08 5.34
CA ARG A 134 -7.05 -2.71 6.13
C ARG A 134 -7.00 -1.23 6.54
N ARG A 135 -5.85 -0.75 7.04
CA ARG A 135 -5.64 0.66 7.39
C ARG A 135 -5.75 1.58 6.18
N LEU A 136 -5.16 1.20 5.04
CA LEU A 136 -5.28 1.95 3.80
C LEU A 136 -6.74 2.02 3.33
N TYR A 137 -7.53 0.96 3.51
CA TYR A 137 -8.96 0.98 3.23
C TYR A 137 -9.72 1.95 4.15
N GLU A 138 -9.48 1.88 5.45
CA GLU A 138 -10.07 2.82 6.43
C GLU A 138 -9.69 4.27 6.09
N LYS A 139 -8.44 4.49 5.65
CA LYS A 139 -7.98 5.78 5.11
C LYS A 139 -8.72 6.18 3.84
N ILE A 140 -8.94 5.28 2.88
CA ILE A 140 -9.75 5.58 1.69
C ILE A 140 -11.18 5.98 2.08
N ALA A 141 -11.81 5.24 2.99
CA ALA A 141 -13.16 5.54 3.44
C ALA A 141 -13.22 6.90 4.16
N GLY A 142 -12.26 7.20 5.03
CA GLY A 142 -12.14 8.51 5.67
C GLY A 142 -11.86 9.64 4.67
N SER A 143 -10.92 9.45 3.74
CA SER A 143 -10.58 10.42 2.70
C SER A 143 -11.73 10.64 1.72
N TYR A 144 -12.55 9.62 1.45
CA TYR A 144 -13.77 9.75 0.66
C TYR A 144 -14.77 10.69 1.32
N ASN A 145 -15.03 10.50 2.62
CA ASN A 145 -15.91 11.39 3.39
C ASN A 145 -15.37 12.83 3.40
N ARG A 146 -14.06 13.00 3.56
CA ARG A 146 -13.40 14.31 3.49
C ARG A 146 -13.46 14.96 2.11
N LEU A 147 -13.32 14.19 1.03
CA LEU A 147 -13.45 14.70 -0.33
C LEU A 147 -14.88 15.19 -0.62
N ILE A 148 -15.90 14.48 -0.12
CA ILE A 148 -17.30 14.94 -0.17
C ILE A 148 -17.47 16.24 0.62
N ALA A 149 -16.84 16.34 1.79
CA ALA A 149 -16.82 17.56 2.61
C ALA A 149 -15.94 18.68 2.02
N VAL A 150 -15.22 18.44 0.90
CA VAL A 150 -14.28 19.36 0.24
C VAL A 150 -13.03 19.67 1.09
N ASP A 151 -12.73 18.82 2.09
CA ASP A 151 -11.59 18.94 3.03
C ASP A 151 -10.31 18.25 2.52
N LEU A 152 -10.31 17.78 1.28
CA LEU A 152 -9.20 17.08 0.63
C LEU A 152 -9.27 17.29 -0.90
N THR A 153 -8.12 17.41 -1.57
CA THR A 153 -8.08 17.52 -3.03
C THR A 153 -8.34 16.18 -3.73
N LEU A 154 -8.77 16.23 -5.00
CA LEU A 154 -8.97 15.03 -5.80
C LEU A 154 -7.64 14.27 -6.07
N ASP A 155 -6.53 15.00 -6.21
CA ASP A 155 -5.21 14.43 -6.48
C ASP A 155 -4.65 13.67 -5.25
N ASP A 156 -4.90 14.20 -4.05
CA ASP A 156 -4.57 13.51 -2.80
C ASP A 156 -5.40 12.22 -2.65
N PHE A 157 -6.70 12.27 -2.95
CA PHE A 157 -7.56 11.09 -2.92
C PHE A 157 -7.09 10.03 -3.92
N GLU A 158 -6.71 10.45 -5.13
CA GLU A 158 -6.17 9.57 -6.16
C GLU A 158 -4.90 8.85 -5.70
N THR A 159 -3.97 9.59 -5.07
CA THR A 159 -2.74 9.02 -4.55
C THR A 159 -3.02 7.90 -3.54
N ILE A 160 -4.00 8.09 -2.66
CA ILE A 160 -4.38 7.08 -1.66
C ILE A 160 -5.00 5.85 -2.33
N VAL A 161 -5.88 6.05 -3.32
CA VAL A 161 -6.54 4.95 -4.05
C VAL A 161 -5.54 4.10 -4.84
N HIS A 162 -4.54 4.71 -5.48
CA HIS A 162 -3.51 3.96 -6.21
C HIS A 162 -2.59 3.16 -5.26
N ARG A 163 -2.13 3.75 -4.15
CA ARG A 163 -1.33 3.01 -3.16
C ARG A 163 -2.02 1.74 -2.66
N TYR A 164 -3.33 1.83 -2.43
CA TYR A 164 -4.13 0.67 -2.03
C TYR A 164 -4.24 -0.39 -3.13
N ARG A 165 -4.33 0.01 -4.40
CA ARG A 165 -4.30 -0.91 -5.54
C ARG A 165 -2.99 -1.68 -5.60
N ASP A 166 -1.86 -0.99 -5.44
CA ASP A 166 -0.55 -1.61 -5.54
C ASP A 166 -0.36 -2.64 -4.43
N GLY A 167 -0.76 -2.30 -3.19
CA GLY A 167 -0.81 -3.25 -2.07
C GLY A 167 -1.70 -4.45 -2.34
N LEU A 168 -2.89 -4.23 -2.92
CA LEU A 168 -3.81 -5.31 -3.31
C LEU A 168 -3.22 -6.27 -4.35
N MET A 169 -2.48 -5.75 -5.33
CA MET A 169 -1.83 -6.57 -6.36
C MET A 169 -0.74 -7.45 -5.77
N LEU A 170 0.10 -6.87 -4.90
CA LEU A 170 1.15 -7.61 -4.20
C LEU A 170 0.57 -8.71 -3.31
N LEU A 171 -0.50 -8.40 -2.56
CA LEU A 171 -1.19 -9.39 -1.74
C LEU A 171 -1.75 -10.55 -2.55
N LYS A 172 -2.31 -10.26 -3.72
CA LYS A 172 -2.81 -11.28 -4.63
C LYS A 172 -1.69 -12.20 -5.12
N SER A 173 -0.53 -11.63 -5.47
CA SER A 173 0.65 -12.42 -5.90
C SER A 173 1.12 -13.37 -4.79
N ILE A 174 1.26 -12.88 -3.56
CA ILE A 174 1.66 -13.72 -2.42
C ILE A 174 0.63 -14.82 -2.16
N ASN A 175 -0.66 -14.47 -2.14
CA ASN A 175 -1.72 -15.44 -1.86
C ASN A 175 -1.80 -16.54 -2.92
N LEU A 176 -1.62 -16.20 -4.20
CA LEU A 176 -1.60 -17.20 -5.27
C LEU A 176 -0.51 -18.24 -5.04
N GLU A 177 0.72 -17.80 -4.77
CA GLU A 177 1.82 -18.75 -4.48
C GLU A 177 1.52 -19.57 -3.23
N MET A 178 1.08 -18.95 -2.13
CA MET A 178 0.77 -19.67 -0.89
C MET A 178 -0.33 -20.72 -1.05
N VAL A 179 -1.42 -20.41 -1.77
CA VAL A 179 -2.51 -21.38 -2.08
C VAL A 179 -1.96 -22.63 -2.75
N TYR A 180 -1.01 -22.47 -3.67
CA TYR A 180 -0.41 -23.59 -4.40
C TYR A 180 0.48 -24.46 -3.52
N PHE A 181 1.15 -23.89 -2.50
CA PHE A 181 2.08 -24.63 -1.65
C PHE A 181 1.43 -25.43 -0.54
N VAL A 182 0.32 -24.92 -0.02
CA VAL A 182 -0.42 -25.51 1.11
C VAL A 182 -0.72 -27.01 0.96
N PRO A 183 -1.17 -27.54 -0.20
CA PRO A 183 -1.44 -28.97 -0.37
C PRO A 183 -0.21 -29.88 -0.22
N TYR A 184 1.00 -29.32 -0.34
CA TYR A 184 2.26 -30.06 -0.41
C TYR A 184 3.07 -30.00 0.89
N CYS A 185 2.49 -29.48 1.98
CA CYS A 185 3.16 -29.44 3.27
C CYS A 185 2.18 -29.67 4.42
N LYS A 186 2.23 -30.88 5.01
CA LYS A 186 1.35 -31.31 6.11
C LYS A 186 1.50 -30.46 7.38
N HIS A 187 2.64 -29.79 7.57
CA HIS A 187 2.87 -28.89 8.71
C HIS A 187 2.06 -27.58 8.62
N PHE A 188 1.42 -27.31 7.48
CA PHE A 188 0.75 -26.06 7.19
C PHE A 188 -0.78 -26.21 6.99
N GLU A 189 -1.40 -27.29 7.48
CA GLU A 189 -2.87 -27.45 7.42
C GLU A 189 -3.62 -26.24 7.99
N ASN A 190 -3.15 -25.65 9.10
CA ASN A 190 -3.72 -24.42 9.67
C ASN A 190 -3.52 -23.18 8.78
N ILE A 191 -2.45 -23.15 7.97
CA ILE A 191 -2.22 -22.11 6.97
C ILE A 191 -3.22 -22.24 5.82
N THR A 192 -3.73 -23.43 5.52
CA THR A 192 -4.81 -23.63 4.52
C THR A 192 -6.06 -22.82 4.83
N ILE A 193 -6.49 -22.86 6.09
CA ILE A 193 -7.68 -22.14 6.55
C ILE A 193 -7.40 -20.64 6.44
N PHE A 194 -6.24 -20.21 6.94
CA PHE A 194 -5.80 -18.82 6.83
C PHE A 194 -5.76 -18.33 5.38
N VAL A 195 -5.13 -19.06 4.46
CA VAL A 195 -5.00 -18.69 3.04
C VAL A 195 -6.35 -18.64 2.32
N LYS A 196 -7.28 -19.54 2.65
CA LYS A 196 -8.66 -19.50 2.10
C LYS A 196 -9.46 -18.31 2.62
N GLU A 197 -9.42 -18.07 3.94
CA GLU A 197 -10.05 -16.90 4.56
C GLU A 197 -9.43 -15.60 4.05
N PHE A 198 -8.10 -15.60 3.86
CA PHE A 198 -7.33 -14.51 3.28
C PHE A 198 -7.77 -14.20 1.85
N GLY A 199 -7.86 -15.21 0.98
CA GLY A 199 -8.34 -15.05 -0.40
C GLY A 199 -9.78 -14.51 -0.47
N THR A 200 -10.65 -14.94 0.46
CA THR A 200 -12.02 -14.41 0.59
C THR A 200 -11.99 -12.93 1.03
N GLY A 201 -11.16 -12.61 2.02
CA GLY A 201 -10.90 -11.24 2.46
C GLY A 201 -10.39 -10.35 1.33
N LEU A 202 -9.42 -10.82 0.55
CA LEU A 202 -8.89 -10.10 -0.62
C LEU A 202 -9.96 -9.82 -1.67
N THR A 203 -10.88 -10.75 -1.89
CA THR A 203 -11.98 -10.57 -2.84
C THR A 203 -12.90 -9.42 -2.40
N ASN A 204 -13.29 -9.42 -1.13
CA ASN A 204 -14.11 -8.36 -0.54
C ASN A 204 -13.40 -6.99 -0.57
N ILE A 205 -12.10 -6.97 -0.27
CA ILE A 205 -11.23 -5.78 -0.32
C ILE A 205 -11.13 -5.25 -1.76
N ASN A 206 -10.97 -6.12 -2.76
CA ASN A 206 -10.93 -5.75 -4.17
C ASN A 206 -12.25 -5.15 -4.69
N GLU A 207 -13.39 -5.66 -4.24
CA GLU A 207 -14.71 -5.08 -4.59
C GLU A 207 -14.87 -3.65 -4.07
N LYS A 208 -14.44 -3.44 -2.82
CA LYS A 208 -14.42 -2.12 -2.19
C LYS A 208 -13.52 -1.14 -2.95
N TYR A 209 -12.32 -1.57 -3.36
CA TYR A 209 -11.45 -0.81 -4.25
C TYR A 209 -12.14 -0.40 -5.55
N LYS A 210 -12.75 -1.36 -6.26
CA LYS A 210 -13.46 -1.10 -7.52
C LYS A 210 -14.56 -0.05 -7.36
N SER A 211 -15.20 0.02 -6.20
CA SER A 211 -16.17 1.08 -5.88
C SER A 211 -15.51 2.46 -5.80
N ALA A 212 -14.46 2.60 -4.98
CA ALA A 212 -13.72 3.86 -4.83
C ALA A 212 -13.12 4.35 -6.16
N TYR A 213 -12.58 3.43 -6.96
CA TYR A 213 -12.03 3.75 -8.27
C TYR A 213 -13.09 4.23 -9.27
N ARG A 214 -14.28 3.60 -9.30
CA ARG A 214 -15.40 4.05 -10.15
C ARG A 214 -15.80 5.49 -9.80
N PHE A 215 -15.86 5.82 -8.51
CA PHE A 215 -16.13 7.19 -8.07
C PHE A 215 -15.05 8.16 -8.56
N LEU A 216 -13.77 7.83 -8.42
CA LEU A 216 -12.66 8.66 -8.89
C LEU A 216 -12.77 8.95 -10.40
N VAL A 217 -13.11 7.95 -11.21
CA VAL A 217 -13.33 8.12 -12.66
C VAL A 217 -14.49 9.09 -12.92
N GLN A 218 -15.60 8.97 -12.19
CA GLN A 218 -16.73 9.89 -12.30
C GLN A 218 -16.35 11.32 -11.89
N ALA A 219 -15.65 11.49 -10.76
CA ALA A 219 -15.20 12.79 -10.27
C ALA A 219 -14.29 13.51 -11.29
N ARG A 220 -13.36 12.78 -11.92
CA ARG A 220 -12.53 13.30 -13.03
C ARG A 220 -13.36 13.76 -14.22
N ASN A 221 -14.38 13.00 -14.59
CA ASN A 221 -15.27 13.37 -15.69
C ASN A 221 -16.06 14.65 -15.35
N TYR A 222 -16.53 14.81 -14.12
CA TYR A 222 -17.17 16.04 -13.65
C TYR A 222 -16.19 17.23 -13.65
N GLN A 223 -14.98 17.06 -13.13
CA GLN A 223 -13.96 18.12 -13.13
C GLN A 223 -13.61 18.57 -14.55
N ARG A 224 -13.47 17.64 -15.50
CA ARG A 224 -13.26 17.95 -16.92
C ARG A 224 -14.44 18.70 -17.53
N LYS A 225 -15.68 18.30 -17.22
CA LYS A 225 -16.89 19.02 -17.68
C LYS A 225 -16.93 20.44 -17.14
N ILE A 226 -16.69 20.64 -15.84
CA ILE A 226 -16.65 21.97 -15.22
C ILE A 226 -15.55 22.85 -15.85
N ARG A 227 -14.34 22.30 -16.03
CA ARG A 227 -13.23 23.01 -16.70
C ARG A 227 -13.55 23.36 -18.15
N ARG A 228 -14.24 22.47 -18.90
CA ARG A 228 -14.71 22.77 -20.26
C ARG A 228 -15.76 23.87 -20.26
N VAL A 229 -16.77 23.80 -19.39
CA VAL A 229 -17.80 24.85 -19.28
C VAL A 229 -17.18 26.20 -18.91
N SER A 230 -16.18 26.25 -18.01
CA SER A 230 -15.50 27.50 -17.68
C SER A 230 -14.64 28.00 -18.85
N LEU A 231 -13.97 27.12 -19.60
CA LEU A 231 -13.17 27.47 -20.77
C LEU A 231 -14.06 27.96 -21.92
N ASP A 232 -15.14 27.26 -22.22
CA ASP A 232 -16.11 27.64 -23.25
C ASP A 232 -16.75 28.98 -22.89
N SER A 233 -17.16 29.18 -21.63
CA SER A 233 -17.69 30.47 -21.16
C SER A 233 -16.66 31.60 -21.26
N LEU A 234 -15.38 31.30 -21.02
CA LEU A 234 -14.28 32.26 -21.17
C LEU A 234 -14.05 32.60 -22.65
N ILE A 235 -14.03 31.60 -23.54
CA ILE A 235 -13.91 31.77 -24.99
C ILE A 235 -15.10 32.57 -25.53
N ASP A 236 -16.32 32.26 -25.12
CA ASP A 236 -17.53 32.97 -25.54
C ASP A 236 -17.54 34.42 -25.00
N GLY A 237 -17.07 34.62 -23.77
CA GLY A 237 -16.84 35.96 -23.20
C GLY A 237 -15.81 36.76 -23.98
N MET A 238 -14.69 36.13 -24.37
CA MET A 238 -13.68 36.74 -25.23
C MET A 238 -14.21 37.04 -26.63
N ARG A 239 -15.00 36.13 -27.22
CA ARG A 239 -15.64 36.32 -28.52
C ARG A 239 -16.58 37.52 -28.51
N LYS A 240 -17.49 37.60 -27.54
CA LYS A 240 -18.40 38.74 -27.35
C LYS A 240 -17.65 40.05 -27.14
N LYS A 241 -16.54 40.03 -26.40
CA LYS A 241 -15.69 41.21 -26.20
C LYS A 241 -15.06 41.65 -27.53
N CYS A 242 -14.52 40.73 -28.33
CA CYS A 242 -14.01 41.01 -29.67
C CYS A 242 -15.10 41.56 -30.61
N GLU A 243 -16.28 40.95 -30.64
CA GLU A 243 -17.43 41.40 -31.44
C GLU A 243 -17.90 42.81 -31.03
N SER A 244 -17.95 43.11 -29.73
CA SER A 244 -18.31 44.44 -29.21
C SER A 244 -17.29 45.53 -29.58
N MET A 245 -16.02 45.16 -29.73
CA MET A 245 -14.97 46.08 -30.21
C MET A 245 -15.05 46.30 -31.73
N GLY A 246 -15.48 45.28 -32.49
CA GLY A 246 -15.74 45.40 -33.93
C GLY A 246 -16.94 46.29 -34.26
N ASN A 247 -18.04 46.13 -33.54
CA ASN A 247 -19.27 46.93 -33.77
C ASN A 247 -19.13 48.41 -33.37
N LYS A 248 -18.22 48.76 -32.44
CA LYS A 248 -17.91 50.16 -32.12
C LYS A 248 -17.20 50.91 -33.26
N ARG A 249 -16.60 50.20 -34.24
CA ARG A 249 -15.95 50.83 -35.41
C ARG A 249 -16.90 51.05 -36.59
N GLN A 250 -18.11 50.48 -36.59
CA GLN A 250 -19.10 50.69 -37.65
C GLN A 250 -20.09 51.85 -37.36
N GLY A 251 -20.07 52.43 -36.15
CA GLY A 251 -20.87 53.61 -35.78
C GLY A 251 -20.09 54.94 -35.78
N LEU A 252 -18.88 54.95 -36.33
CA LEU A 252 -17.98 56.12 -36.43
C LEU A 252 -17.51 56.37 -37.87
N ALA A 253 -18.24 55.82 -38.85
CA ALA A 253 -18.09 56.14 -40.27
C ALA A 253 -19.26 57.00 -40.74
#